data_AF-A0A4R2KZI9-F1
#
_entry.id   AF-A0A4R2KZI9-F1
#
_cell.length_a   1.000
_cell.length_b   1.000
_cell.length_c   1.000
_cell.angle_alpha   90.00
_cell.angle_beta   90.00
_cell.angle_gamma   90.00
#
_symmetry.space_group_name_H-M   'P 1'
#
loop_
_entity.id
_entity.type
_entity.pdbx_description
1 polymer ?
#
loop_
_entity_poly.entity_id
_entity_poly.type
_entity_poly.pdbx_seq_one_letter_code
_entity_poly.pdbx_strand_id
1 'polypeptide(L)'
;MDQGALFVGWGAIIAGREKAAAGVLDAALRYLQQLQDDGSVDSVDVVLLEPHGGDLEGFVLVRGGRDTLARLRVDEAFVRVIVGVQLVHQKVGVVGAYTGAGLQTLLRLWDEQEARLL
;
A
#
# COMPACT_ATOMS: atom_id res chain seq x y z
N MET A 1 -21.25 -0.93 0.00
CA MET A 1 -20.18 0.02 0.37
C MET A 1 -19.19 0.05 -0.78
N ASP A 2 -18.66 1.22 -1.15
CA ASP A 2 -17.66 1.30 -2.24
C ASP A 2 -16.37 0.60 -1.80
N GLN A 3 -15.92 -0.35 -2.60
CA GLN A 3 -14.76 -1.19 -2.31
C GLN A 3 -13.52 -0.60 -2.97
N GLY A 4 -12.38 -0.71 -2.31
CA GLY A 4 -11.12 -0.20 -2.83
C GLY A 4 -9.93 -1.01 -2.36
N ALA A 5 -8.75 -0.53 -2.74
CA ALA A 5 -7.50 -1.04 -2.22
C ALA A 5 -6.53 0.08 -1.89
N LEU A 6 -5.63 -0.20 -0.96
CA LEU A 6 -4.47 0.62 -0.63
C LEU A 6 -3.22 -0.17 -0.99
N PHE A 7 -2.38 0.43 -1.83
CA PHE A 7 -1.08 -0.10 -2.17
C PHE A 7 0.00 0.58 -1.32
N VAL A 8 0.80 -0.24 -0.63
CA VAL A 8 1.97 0.20 0.13
C VAL A 8 3.20 -0.48 -0.46
N GLY A 9 4.05 0.25 -1.17
CA GLY A 9 5.27 -0.29 -1.79
C GLY A 9 6.53 0.23 -1.12
N TRP A 10 7.61 -0.54 -1.17
CA TRP A 10 8.94 -0.13 -0.71
C TRP A 10 10.05 -0.69 -1.60
N GLY A 11 11.18 0.01 -1.63
CA GLY A 11 12.41 -0.40 -2.32
C GLY A 11 13.47 -0.95 -1.38
N ALA A 12 14.72 -0.92 -1.84
CA ALA A 12 15.87 -1.46 -1.12
C ALA A 12 16.05 -0.88 0.29
N ILE A 13 16.68 -1.66 1.18
CA ILE A 13 17.09 -1.19 2.51
C ILE A 13 18.10 -0.04 2.33
N ILE A 14 17.96 0.98 3.17
CA ILE A 14 18.91 2.09 3.25
C ILE A 14 20.21 1.58 3.89
N ALA A 15 21.35 1.82 3.25
CA ALA A 15 22.65 1.39 3.76
C ALA A 15 22.89 1.83 5.21
N GLY A 16 23.32 0.89 6.06
CA GLY A 16 23.52 1.10 7.49
C GLY A 16 22.28 0.91 8.37
N ARG A 17 21.12 0.55 7.78
CA ARG A 17 19.87 0.27 8.50
C ARG A 17 19.52 -1.20 8.59
N GLU A 18 20.38 -2.09 8.11
CA GLU A 18 20.12 -3.54 7.94
C GLU A 18 19.69 -4.20 9.26
N LYS A 19 20.32 -3.82 10.38
CA LYS A 19 19.98 -4.35 11.71
C LYS A 19 18.58 -3.92 12.18
N ALA A 20 18.12 -2.73 11.79
CA ALA A 20 16.83 -2.19 12.21
C ALA A 20 15.70 -2.59 11.26
N ALA A 21 16.00 -2.76 9.97
CA ALA A 21 15.01 -2.96 8.91
C ALA A 21 14.09 -4.15 9.17
N ALA A 22 14.65 -5.29 9.58
CA ALA A 22 13.88 -6.51 9.85
C ALA A 22 12.83 -6.30 10.96
N GLY A 23 13.21 -5.63 12.05
CA GLY A 23 12.29 -5.36 13.17
C GLY A 23 11.20 -4.35 12.81
N VAL A 24 11.54 -3.34 12.02
CA VAL A 24 10.58 -2.35 11.53
C VAL A 24 9.55 -2.99 10.60
N LEU A 25 10.00 -3.83 9.66
CA LEU A 25 9.10 -4.51 8.74
C LEU A 25 8.20 -5.52 9.46
N ASP A 26 8.74 -6.31 10.39
CA ASP A 26 7.95 -7.22 11.23
C ASP A 26 6.87 -6.48 12.04
N ALA A 27 7.20 -5.34 12.66
CA ALA A 27 6.23 -4.51 13.36
C ALA A 27 5.13 -3.96 12.43
N ALA A 28 5.51 -3.53 11.22
CA ALA A 28 4.56 -3.04 10.23
C ALA A 28 3.60 -4.14 9.75
N LEU A 29 4.12 -5.34 9.47
CA LEU A 29 3.31 -6.49 9.05
C LEU A 29 2.36 -6.95 10.14
N ARG A 30 2.79 -6.98 11.41
CA ARG A 30 1.91 -7.29 12.54
C ARG A 30 0.77 -6.29 12.70
N TYR A 31 1.07 -4.99 12.54
CA TYR A 31 0.05 -3.95 12.59
C TYR A 31 -1.00 -4.15 11.48
N LEU A 32 -0.56 -4.46 10.25
CA LEU A 32 -1.48 -4.74 9.14
C LEU A 32 -2.30 -6.02 9.37
N GLN A 33 -1.67 -7.08 9.91
CA GLN A 33 -2.39 -8.31 10.28
C GLN A 33 -3.46 -8.03 11.33
N GLN A 34 -3.17 -7.20 12.34
CA GLN A 34 -4.13 -6.82 13.36
C GLN A 34 -5.37 -6.13 12.76
N LEU A 35 -5.17 -5.20 11.81
CA LEU A 35 -6.28 -4.56 11.10
C LEU A 35 -7.15 -5.55 10.30
N GLN A 36 -6.56 -6.63 9.82
CA GLN A 36 -7.33 -7.70 9.16
C GLN A 36 -8.09 -8.54 10.19
N ASP A 37 -7.42 -8.94 11.27
CA ASP A 37 -7.98 -9.82 12.30
C ASP A 37 -9.14 -9.16 13.07
N ASP A 38 -9.09 -7.83 13.27
CA ASP A 38 -10.17 -7.06 13.90
C ASP A 38 -11.28 -6.64 12.93
N GLY A 39 -11.13 -6.94 11.64
CA GLY A 39 -12.11 -6.64 10.59
C GLY A 39 -12.12 -5.17 10.14
N SER A 40 -11.13 -4.37 10.51
CA SER A 40 -10.97 -3.01 9.98
C SER A 40 -10.72 -2.99 8.47
N VAL A 41 -10.05 -4.02 7.95
CA VAL A 41 -9.83 -4.23 6.51
C VAL A 41 -10.23 -5.66 6.11
N ASP A 42 -10.61 -5.84 4.85
CA ASP A 42 -11.12 -7.11 4.33
C ASP A 42 -9.99 -8.11 4.08
N SER A 43 -8.83 -7.64 3.59
CA SER A 43 -7.65 -8.49 3.37
C SER A 43 -6.34 -7.70 3.29
N VAL A 44 -5.23 -8.37 3.57
CA VAL A 44 -3.86 -7.87 3.48
C VAL A 44 -3.01 -8.92 2.74
N ASP A 45 -2.59 -8.60 1.52
CA ASP A 45 -1.68 -9.45 0.75
C ASP A 45 -0.26 -8.88 0.79
N VAL A 46 0.69 -9.65 1.32
CA VAL A 46 2.11 -9.25 1.40
C VAL A 46 2.89 -9.97 0.30
N VAL A 47 3.65 -9.21 -0.49
CA VAL A 47 4.43 -9.76 -1.62
C VAL A 47 5.85 -9.22 -1.56
N LEU A 48 6.82 -10.14 -1.64
CA LEU A 48 8.23 -9.84 -1.89
C LEU A 48 8.56 -10.25 -3.32
N LEU A 49 9.32 -9.40 -4.01
CA LEU A 49 9.65 -9.60 -5.41
C LEU A 49 11.03 -10.24 -5.56
N GLU A 50 11.18 -11.05 -6.60
CA GLU A 50 12.49 -11.55 -7.01
C GLU A 50 13.32 -10.41 -7.62
N PRO A 51 14.66 -10.52 -7.64
CA PRO A 51 15.52 -9.53 -8.26
C PRO A 51 15.12 -9.24 -9.72
N HIS A 52 14.66 -8.02 -9.98
CA HIS A 52 14.09 -7.63 -11.28
C HIS A 52 14.65 -6.32 -11.86
N GLY A 53 15.67 -5.72 -11.23
CA GLY A 53 16.35 -4.51 -11.69
C GLY A 53 15.57 -3.19 -11.55
N GLY A 54 14.29 -3.24 -11.17
CA GLY A 54 13.50 -2.07 -10.77
C GLY A 54 13.66 -1.67 -9.30
N ASP A 55 12.95 -0.61 -8.90
CA ASP A 55 13.07 0.05 -7.59
C ASP A 55 12.15 -0.53 -6.50
N LEU A 56 11.28 -1.49 -6.83
CA LEU A 56 10.29 -2.07 -5.93
C LEU A 56 10.79 -3.43 -5.41
N GLU A 57 11.03 -3.57 -4.12
CA GLU A 57 11.47 -4.86 -3.55
C GLU A 57 10.29 -5.66 -2.98
N GLY A 58 9.22 -4.97 -2.62
CA GLY A 58 8.01 -5.58 -2.11
C GLY A 58 6.87 -4.59 -1.97
N PHE A 59 5.69 -5.14 -1.75
CA PHE A 59 4.49 -4.35 -1.49
C PHE A 59 3.48 -5.10 -0.62
N VAL A 60 2.57 -4.32 -0.05
CA VAL A 60 1.33 -4.82 0.55
C VAL A 60 0.14 -4.24 -0.23
N LEU A 61 -0.82 -5.11 -0.53
CA LEU A 61 -2.14 -4.71 -1.04
C LEU A 61 -3.20 -4.94 0.05
N VAL A 62 -3.71 -3.85 0.60
CA VAL A 62 -4.79 -3.87 1.61
C VAL A 62 -6.12 -3.62 0.92
N ARG A 63 -7.12 -4.48 1.11
CA ARG A 63 -8.47 -4.32 0.55
C ARG A 63 -9.48 -3.99 1.63
N GLY A 64 -10.50 -3.20 1.28
CA GLY A 64 -11.59 -2.87 2.17
C GLY A 64 -12.40 -1.69 1.67
N GLY A 65 -13.33 -1.22 2.52
CA GLY A 65 -14.16 -0.07 2.21
C GLY A 65 -13.32 1.19 1.93
N ARG A 66 -13.62 1.88 0.82
CA ARG A 66 -12.83 3.03 0.33
C ARG A 66 -12.68 4.14 1.36
N ASP A 67 -13.76 4.46 2.09
CA ASP A 67 -13.72 5.48 3.14
C ASP A 67 -12.88 5.04 4.34
N THR A 68 -12.89 3.74 4.67
CA THR A 68 -12.05 3.18 5.73
C THR A 68 -10.59 3.26 5.34
N LEU A 69 -10.24 2.87 4.11
CA LEU A 69 -8.88 2.97 3.59
C LEU A 69 -8.40 4.43 3.48
N ALA A 70 -9.28 5.36 3.11
CA ALA A 70 -8.96 6.78 3.08
C ALA A 70 -8.65 7.34 4.47
N ARG A 71 -9.43 6.96 5.48
CA ARG A 71 -9.17 7.32 6.89
C ARG A 71 -7.89 6.68 7.42
N LEU A 72 -7.64 5.41 7.10
CA LEU A 72 -6.44 4.70 7.53
C LEU A 72 -5.16 5.45 7.14
N ARG A 73 -5.11 6.05 5.94
CA ARG A 73 -3.93 6.80 5.46
C ARG A 73 -3.55 8.01 6.30
N VAL A 74 -4.49 8.55 7.08
CA VAL A 74 -4.30 9.72 7.95
C VAL A 74 -4.37 9.36 9.43
N ASP A 75 -4.60 8.08 9.76
CA ASP A 75 -4.58 7.58 11.12
C ASP A 75 -3.16 7.67 11.70
N GLU A 76 -3.05 8.13 12.95
CA GLU A 76 -1.76 8.38 13.57
C GLU A 76 -0.93 7.09 13.72
N ALA A 77 -1.56 5.97 14.06
CA ALA A 77 -0.86 4.70 14.23
C ALA A 77 -0.34 4.20 12.88
N PHE A 78 -1.16 4.28 11.82
CA PHE A 78 -0.73 3.95 10.46
C PHE A 78 0.44 4.84 10.00
N VAL A 79 0.33 6.16 10.20
CA VAL A 79 1.37 7.12 9.81
C VAL A 79 2.69 6.81 10.54
N ARG A 80 2.66 6.49 11.83
CA ARG A 80 3.86 6.10 12.60
C ARG A 80 4.52 4.85 12.02
N VAL A 81 3.73 3.85 11.62
CA VAL A 81 4.25 2.63 10.97
C VAL A 81 4.94 2.98 9.65
N ILE A 82 4.30 3.76 8.79
CA ILE A 82 4.88 4.15 7.48
C ILE A 82 6.16 4.98 7.64
N VAL A 83 6.18 5.93 8.57
CA VAL A 83 7.39 6.71 8.89
C VAL A 83 8.53 5.79 9.36
N GLY A 84 8.22 4.77 10.18
CA GLY A 84 9.20 3.76 10.57
C GLY A 84 9.81 3.06 9.35
N VAL A 85 8.97 2.58 8.42
CA VAL A 85 9.43 1.92 7.19
C VAL A 85 10.26 2.88 6.32
N GLN A 86 9.87 4.15 6.20
CA GLN A 86 10.63 5.18 5.48
C GLN A 86 12.04 5.44 6.03
N LEU A 87 12.28 5.19 7.31
CA LEU A 87 13.59 5.37 7.94
C LEU A 87 14.57 4.23 7.62
N VAL A 88 14.08 3.11 7.09
CA VAL A 88 14.88 1.91 6.82
C VAL A 88 14.82 1.44 5.37
N HIS A 89 13.79 1.81 4.61
CA HIS A 89 13.63 1.48 3.19
C HIS A 89 13.56 2.72 2.30
N GLN A 90 14.06 2.58 1.09
CA GLN A 90 13.95 3.59 0.05
C GLN A 90 12.57 3.52 -0.64
N LYS A 91 12.19 4.60 -1.34
CA LYS A 91 11.04 4.63 -2.26
C LYS A 91 9.70 4.16 -1.66
N VAL A 92 9.51 4.37 -0.36
CA VAL A 92 8.26 3.98 0.32
C VAL A 92 7.11 4.88 -0.14
N GLY A 93 6.02 4.26 -0.60
CA GLY A 93 4.86 4.97 -1.11
C GLY A 93 3.54 4.34 -0.66
N VAL A 94 2.55 5.18 -0.37
CA VAL A 94 1.19 4.77 0.03
C VAL A 94 0.16 5.45 -0.85
N VAL A 95 -0.52 4.68 -1.70
CA VAL A 95 -1.48 5.21 -2.67
C VAL A 95 -2.76 4.38 -2.69
N GLY A 96 -3.89 5.04 -2.97
CA GLY A 96 -5.13 4.33 -3.28
C GLY A 96 -4.99 3.61 -4.62
N ALA A 97 -5.59 2.44 -4.74
CA ALA A 97 -5.61 1.63 -5.95
C ALA A 97 -7.04 1.36 -6.41
N TYR A 98 -7.24 1.40 -7.73
CA TYR A 98 -8.51 1.10 -8.36
C TYR A 98 -8.58 -0.40 -8.66
N THR A 99 -9.51 -1.10 -8.02
CA THR A 99 -9.77 -2.53 -8.23
C THR A 99 -11.25 -2.76 -8.55
N GLY A 100 -11.59 -3.95 -9.07
CA GLY A 100 -12.98 -4.34 -9.32
C GLY A 100 -13.78 -3.29 -10.10
N ALA A 101 -14.91 -2.86 -9.53
CA ALA A 101 -15.78 -1.84 -10.15
C ALA A 101 -15.13 -0.45 -10.26
N GLY A 102 -14.21 -0.11 -9.34
CA GLY A 102 -13.45 1.14 -9.38
C GLY A 102 -12.52 1.20 -10.61
N LEU A 103 -11.89 0.08 -10.95
CA LEU A 103 -11.08 -0.04 -12.17
C LEU A 103 -11.92 0.21 -13.43
N GLN A 104 -13.09 -0.42 -13.53
CA GLN A 104 -13.99 -0.24 -14.68
C GLN A 104 -14.46 1.21 -14.84
N THR A 105 -14.66 1.91 -13.72
CA THR A 105 -15.01 3.34 -13.73
C THR A 105 -13.85 4.19 -14.23
N LEU A 106 -12.61 3.88 -13.82
CA LEU A 106 -11.42 4.59 -14.30
C LEU A 106 -11.18 4.36 -15.80
N LEU A 107 -11.37 3.13 -16.29
CA LEU A 107 -11.26 2.81 -17.73
C LEU A 107 -12.24 3.65 -18.57
N ARG A 108 -13.52 3.71 -18.17
CA ARG A 108 -14.50 4.56 -18.88
C ARG A 108 -14.12 6.03 -18.87
N LEU A 109 -13.58 6.52 -17.76
CA LEU A 109 -13.12 7.92 -17.68
C LEU A 109 -11.98 8.16 -18.68
N TRP A 110 -11.07 7.21 -18.88
CA TRP A 110 -10.05 7.32 -19.92
C TRP A 110 -10.66 7.38 -21.32
N ASP A 111 -11.60 6.49 -21.65
CA ASP A 111 -12.28 6.50 -22.96
C ASP A 111 -12.94 7.86 -23.23
N GLU A 112 -13.61 8.43 -22.22
CA GLU A 112 -14.24 9.75 -22.31
C GLU A 112 -13.23 10.89 -22.50
N GLN A 113 -12.08 10.83 -21.82
CA GLN A 113 -11.02 11.83 -21.99
C GLN A 113 -10.34 11.72 -23.35
N GLU A 114 -10.11 10.50 -23.84
CA GLU A 114 -9.52 10.24 -25.15
C GLU A 114 -10.40 10.82 -26.26
N ALA A 115 -11.70 10.49 -26.25
CA ALA A 115 -12.67 11.01 -27.22
C ALA A 115 -12.84 12.54 -27.18
N ARG A 116 -12.46 13.19 -26.07
CA ARG A 116 -12.49 14.65 -25.94
C ARG A 116 -11.23 15.32 -26.50
N LEU A 117 -10.09 14.64 -26.44
CA LEU A 117 -8.78 15.21 -26.76
C LEU A 117 -8.30 14.85 -28.17
N LEU A 118 -8.79 13.75 -28.75
CA LEU A 118 -8.49 13.26 -30.10
C LEU A 118 -9.68 13.49 -31.04
#